data_AF-A0AAW2TQN3-F1
#
_entry.id   AF-A0AAW2TQN3-F1
#
_cell.length_a   1.000
_cell.length_b   1.000
_cell.length_c   1.000
_cell.angle_alpha   90.00
_cell.angle_beta   90.00
_cell.angle_gamma   90.00
#
_symmetry.space_group_name_H-M   'P 1'
#
loop_
_entity.id
_entity.type
_entity.pdbx_description
1 polymer ?
#
loop_
_entity_poly.entity_id
_entity_poly.type
_entity_poly.pdbx_seq_one_letter_code
_entity_poly.pdbx_strand_id
1 'polypeptide(L)'
;MADRFFPNEMPDYIPETPSVESAAVAASDSLTKLLHLPYRTLSEGLKKAALDLKDTVVKETWVGKGKRVGDYTLYTGALGTAFLLFKAYQVTGDKNDLALCSDIIEACDSASRGSGRVTFICGQAGVCALGAVAAHHKGDQQLCHQYLAQFKEIKLSQDLPDELLYGRAGFLWESSFLNKNIGKDTISSTRMRAVVDEIIKSGRRLAKGRCPLMFEWHGKRYWGAAHGLAGIMHVLMDMELKPDEVEHVKGTLR
;
A
#
# COMPACT_ATOMS: atom_id res chain seq x y z
N MET A 1 -15.28 4.12 21.61
CA MET A 1 -14.38 3.08 21.06
C MET A 1 -13.84 2.19 22.19
N ALA A 2 -14.69 1.75 23.13
CA ALA A 2 -14.19 1.26 24.43
C ALA A 2 -14.00 -0.26 24.56
N ASP A 3 -14.63 -1.08 23.70
CA ASP A 3 -14.82 -2.51 24.05
C ASP A 3 -14.12 -3.50 23.11
N ARG A 4 -13.25 -3.03 22.21
CA ARG A 4 -12.55 -3.88 21.22
C ARG A 4 -11.05 -3.57 21.14
N PHE A 5 -10.38 -3.64 22.28
CA PHE A 5 -8.92 -3.58 22.37
C PHE A 5 -8.43 -4.38 23.59
N PHE A 6 -7.19 -4.84 23.56
CA PHE A 6 -6.50 -5.30 24.76
C PHE A 6 -6.01 -4.07 25.54
N PRO A 7 -6.27 -3.97 26.86
CA PRO A 7 -5.69 -2.90 27.67
C PRO A 7 -4.17 -2.82 27.45
N ASN A 8 -3.64 -1.62 27.22
CA ASN A 8 -2.21 -1.45 27.01
C ASN A 8 -1.49 -1.45 28.37
N GLU A 9 -0.92 -2.60 28.72
CA GLU A 9 -0.12 -2.79 29.94
C GLU A 9 1.39 -2.56 29.71
N MET A 10 1.80 -2.18 28.50
CA MET A 10 3.21 -1.91 28.19
C MET A 10 3.70 -0.63 28.87
N PRO A 11 4.96 -0.58 29.34
CA PRO A 11 5.52 0.62 29.94
C PRO A 11 5.62 1.77 28.93
N ASP A 12 5.49 3.00 29.44
CA ASP A 12 5.75 4.20 28.65
C ASP A 12 7.21 4.23 28.17
N TYR A 13 7.42 4.87 27.03
CA TYR A 13 8.75 4.99 26.43
C TYR A 13 9.71 5.76 27.34
N ILE A 14 10.88 5.16 27.59
CA ILE A 14 12.00 5.80 28.29
C ILE A 14 13.16 5.91 27.29
N PRO A 15 13.71 7.12 27.05
CA PRO A 15 14.84 7.29 26.15
C PRO A 15 16.05 6.43 26.53
N GLU A 16 16.67 5.79 25.54
CA GLU A 16 17.89 5.01 25.75
C GLU A 16 19.01 5.94 26.26
N THR A 17 19.59 5.61 27.42
CA THR A 17 20.78 6.30 27.95
C THR A 17 21.93 5.29 28.08
N PRO A 18 23.18 5.71 27.80
CA PRO A 18 24.34 4.81 27.70
C PRO A 18 24.73 4.08 29.01
N SER A 19 24.07 4.39 30.13
CA SER A 19 24.34 3.81 31.45
C SER A 19 23.31 2.77 31.91
N VAL A 20 22.28 2.45 31.13
CA VAL A 20 21.21 1.52 31.53
C VAL A 20 21.53 0.10 31.08
N GLU A 21 22.68 -0.44 31.50
CA GLU A 21 22.93 -1.89 31.46
C GLU A 21 22.16 -2.62 32.59
N SER A 22 21.56 -1.89 33.56
CA SER A 22 20.98 -2.47 34.77
C SER A 22 19.46 -2.73 34.76
N ALA A 23 18.71 -2.29 33.74
CA ALA A 23 17.24 -2.51 33.72
C ALA A 23 16.82 -3.93 33.30
N ALA A 24 17.72 -4.71 32.67
CA ALA A 24 17.45 -6.09 32.28
C ALA A 24 17.17 -7.03 33.47
N VAL A 25 17.56 -6.64 34.69
CA VAL A 25 17.44 -7.45 35.91
C VAL A 25 16.02 -7.45 36.49
N ALA A 26 15.14 -6.52 36.08
CA ALA A 26 13.77 -6.40 36.59
C ALA A 26 12.66 -6.97 35.67
N ALA A 27 13.01 -7.45 34.46
CA ALA A 27 12.03 -7.92 33.49
C ALA A 27 11.51 -9.33 33.85
N SER A 28 10.28 -9.41 34.38
CA SER A 28 9.70 -10.65 34.89
C SER A 28 9.13 -11.57 33.79
N ASP A 29 8.62 -11.01 32.69
CA ASP A 29 7.98 -11.75 31.59
C ASP A 29 8.68 -11.56 30.22
N SER A 30 8.26 -12.35 29.22
CA SER A 30 8.87 -12.36 27.88
C SER A 30 8.64 -11.08 27.07
N LEU A 31 7.48 -10.41 27.23
CA LEU A 31 7.19 -9.16 26.54
C LEU A 31 8.04 -8.02 27.10
N THR A 32 8.13 -7.90 28.43
CA THR A 32 8.97 -6.90 29.08
C THR A 32 10.44 -7.08 28.70
N LYS A 33 10.92 -8.33 28.64
CA LYS A 33 12.29 -8.61 28.16
C LYS A 33 12.50 -8.15 26.71
N LEU A 34 11.53 -8.39 25.83
CA LEU A 34 11.59 -7.95 24.43
C LEU A 34 11.69 -6.42 24.31
N LEU A 35 10.89 -5.69 25.09
CA LEU A 35 10.83 -4.22 25.09
C LEU A 35 12.12 -3.56 25.58
N HIS A 36 12.92 -4.25 26.41
CA HIS A 36 14.20 -3.75 26.92
C HIS A 36 15.40 -4.15 26.06
N LEU A 37 15.21 -4.91 24.97
CA LEU A 37 16.31 -5.26 24.08
C LEU A 37 16.81 -4.01 23.34
N PRO A 38 18.14 -3.85 23.18
CA PRO A 38 18.68 -2.84 22.28
C PRO A 38 18.09 -2.99 20.88
N TYR A 39 17.83 -1.87 20.20
CA TYR A 39 17.16 -1.86 18.89
C TYR A 39 17.76 -2.87 17.90
N ARG A 40 19.09 -2.97 17.81
CA ARG A 40 19.77 -3.90 16.90
C ARG A 40 19.40 -5.36 17.17
N THR A 41 19.34 -5.77 18.44
CA THR A 41 18.99 -7.14 18.83
C THR A 41 17.50 -7.39 18.59
N LEU A 42 16.65 -6.43 18.95
CA LEU A 42 15.21 -6.50 18.71
C LEU A 42 14.90 -6.62 17.22
N SER A 43 15.52 -5.78 16.37
CA SER A 43 15.26 -5.76 14.93
C SER A 43 15.67 -7.06 14.25
N GLU A 44 16.78 -7.68 14.65
CA GLU A 44 17.18 -8.99 14.12
C GLU A 44 16.22 -10.10 14.55
N GLY A 45 15.74 -10.06 15.80
CA GLY A 45 14.72 -11.00 16.29
C GLY A 45 13.39 -10.87 15.52
N LEU A 46 12.90 -9.64 15.34
CA LEU A 46 11.69 -9.36 14.56
C LEU A 46 11.85 -9.73 13.09
N LYS A 47 13.03 -9.48 12.50
CA LYS A 47 13.33 -9.89 11.13
C LYS A 47 13.26 -11.41 10.98
N LYS A 48 13.85 -12.17 11.90
CA LYS A 48 13.77 -13.64 11.88
C LYS A 48 12.31 -14.12 11.96
N ALA A 49 11.54 -13.63 12.93
CA ALA A 49 10.13 -13.98 13.08
C ALA A 49 9.28 -13.61 11.84
N ALA A 50 9.59 -12.47 11.20
CA ALA A 50 8.92 -12.04 9.98
C ALA A 50 9.23 -12.95 8.78
N LEU A 51 10.45 -13.47 8.67
CA LEU A 51 10.82 -14.44 7.63
C LEU A 51 10.12 -15.79 7.84
N ASP A 52 10.05 -16.28 9.09
CA ASP A 52 9.31 -17.51 9.41
C ASP A 52 7.80 -17.35 9.09
N LEU A 53 7.23 -16.18 9.38
CA LEU A 53 5.85 -15.87 9.03
C LEU A 53 5.65 -15.75 7.50
N LYS A 54 6.58 -15.12 6.78
CA LYS A 54 6.57 -15.06 5.31
C LYS A 54 6.51 -16.46 4.71
N ASP A 55 7.35 -17.38 5.18
CA ASP A 55 7.39 -18.75 4.67
C ASP A 55 6.07 -19.48 4.95
N THR A 56 5.46 -19.23 6.12
CA THR A 56 4.13 -19.74 6.46
C THR A 56 3.05 -19.19 5.52
N VAL A 57 3.04 -17.88 5.27
CA VAL A 57 2.10 -17.25 4.34
C VAL A 57 2.23 -17.85 2.94
N VAL A 58 3.45 -17.92 2.41
CA VAL A 58 3.72 -18.53 1.09
C VAL A 58 3.25 -19.97 1.03
N LYS A 59 3.50 -20.76 2.08
CA LYS A 59 3.04 -22.15 2.16
C LYS A 59 1.52 -22.22 2.05
N GLU A 60 0.78 -21.40 2.79
CA GLU A 60 -0.68 -21.49 2.85
C GLU A 60 -1.40 -20.84 1.65
N THR A 61 -0.87 -19.73 1.12
CA THR A 61 -1.52 -18.96 0.06
C THR A 61 -1.08 -19.35 -1.35
N TRP A 62 0.10 -19.94 -1.49
CA TRP A 62 0.66 -20.32 -2.79
C TRP A 62 0.83 -21.83 -2.94
N VAL A 63 1.66 -22.45 -2.09
CA VAL A 63 2.00 -23.88 -2.20
C VAL A 63 0.77 -24.75 -1.92
N GLY A 64 0.09 -24.53 -0.81
CA GLY A 64 -1.09 -25.27 -0.38
C GLY A 64 -2.30 -25.10 -1.31
N LYS A 65 -2.33 -24.00 -2.08
CA LYS A 65 -3.34 -23.78 -3.14
C LYS A 65 -3.00 -24.45 -4.46
N GLY A 66 -1.81 -25.07 -4.56
CA GLY A 66 -1.31 -25.69 -5.78
C GLY A 66 -0.97 -24.66 -6.86
N LYS A 67 -0.44 -23.49 -6.46
CA LYS A 67 -0.08 -22.38 -7.37
C LYS A 67 -1.27 -21.84 -8.19
N ARG A 68 -2.49 -21.95 -7.67
CA ARG A 68 -3.71 -21.43 -8.29
C ARG A 68 -4.15 -20.14 -7.61
N VAL A 69 -4.45 -19.13 -8.41
CA VAL A 69 -4.94 -17.83 -7.93
C VAL A 69 -6.46 -17.80 -8.02
N GLY A 70 -7.13 -17.78 -6.87
CA GLY A 70 -8.58 -17.56 -6.79
C GLY A 70 -8.93 -16.07 -6.65
N ASP A 71 -8.24 -15.38 -5.74
CA ASP A 71 -8.29 -13.92 -5.60
C ASP A 71 -6.91 -13.36 -5.98
N TYR A 72 -6.88 -12.49 -7.00
CA TYR A 72 -5.65 -11.88 -7.51
C TYR A 72 -5.28 -10.59 -6.78
N THR A 73 -6.14 -10.04 -5.93
CA THR A 73 -5.96 -8.69 -5.38
C THR A 73 -4.84 -8.62 -4.34
N LEU A 74 -4.31 -7.42 -4.09
CA LEU A 74 -3.36 -7.20 -3.00
C LEU A 74 -4.05 -7.38 -1.64
N TYR A 75 -5.30 -6.94 -1.53
CA TYR A 75 -6.05 -6.84 -0.27
C TYR A 75 -6.23 -8.19 0.42
N THR A 76 -6.66 -9.20 -0.32
CA THR A 76 -7.01 -10.53 0.21
C THR A 76 -6.46 -11.68 -0.63
N GLY A 77 -5.78 -11.38 -1.73
CA GLY A 77 -5.39 -12.33 -2.74
C GLY A 77 -3.88 -12.64 -2.78
N ALA A 78 -3.51 -13.37 -3.83
CA ALA A 78 -2.15 -13.83 -4.05
C ALA A 78 -1.16 -12.67 -4.31
N LEU A 79 -1.62 -11.54 -4.86
CA LEU A 79 -0.75 -10.37 -5.02
C LEU A 79 -0.29 -9.80 -3.68
N GLY A 80 -1.07 -9.95 -2.59
CA GLY A 80 -0.64 -9.63 -1.23
C GLY A 80 0.56 -10.48 -0.78
N THR A 81 0.58 -11.75 -1.18
CA THR A 81 1.72 -12.66 -0.96
C THR A 81 2.92 -12.25 -1.81
N ALA A 82 2.72 -11.89 -3.07
CA ALA A 82 3.78 -11.36 -3.93
C ALA A 82 4.40 -10.08 -3.34
N PHE A 83 3.57 -9.16 -2.83
CA PHE A 83 4.05 -7.92 -2.23
C PHE A 83 4.82 -8.16 -0.93
N LEU A 84 4.41 -9.14 -0.12
CA LEU A 84 5.16 -9.58 1.06
C LEU A 84 6.55 -10.11 0.66
N LEU A 85 6.63 -10.95 -0.37
CA LEU A 85 7.91 -11.46 -0.91
C LEU A 85 8.79 -10.34 -1.47
N PHE A 86 8.20 -9.41 -2.22
CA PHE A 86 8.92 -8.24 -2.71
C PHE A 86 9.49 -7.41 -1.54
N LYS A 87 8.71 -7.23 -0.46
CA LYS A 87 9.18 -6.53 0.72
C LYS A 87 10.30 -7.27 1.44
N ALA A 88 10.22 -8.60 1.53
CA ALA A 88 11.29 -9.42 2.07
C ALA A 88 12.58 -9.26 1.26
N TYR A 89 12.50 -9.36 -0.07
CA TYR A 89 13.63 -9.08 -0.98
C TYR A 89 14.25 -7.70 -0.74
N GLN A 90 13.45 -6.63 -0.59
CA GLN A 90 13.99 -5.30 -0.32
C GLN A 90 14.78 -5.20 1.00
N VAL A 91 14.48 -6.07 1.97
CA VAL A 91 15.14 -6.10 3.29
C VAL A 91 16.34 -7.04 3.30
N THR A 92 16.28 -8.17 2.60
CA THR A 92 17.29 -9.25 2.66
C THR A 92 18.23 -9.29 1.46
N GLY A 93 17.79 -8.77 0.31
CA GLY A 93 18.47 -8.95 -0.97
C GLY A 93 18.29 -10.35 -1.59
N ASP A 94 17.43 -11.21 -1.02
CA ASP A 94 17.24 -12.58 -1.51
C ASP A 94 16.53 -12.60 -2.87
N LYS A 95 17.26 -12.99 -3.91
CA LYS A 95 16.75 -13.07 -5.28
C LYS A 95 15.71 -14.17 -5.47
N ASN A 96 15.66 -15.17 -4.58
CA ASN A 96 14.62 -16.21 -4.62
C ASN A 96 13.26 -15.64 -4.24
N ASP A 97 13.20 -14.74 -3.25
CA ASP A 97 11.96 -14.03 -2.90
C ASP A 97 11.45 -13.19 -4.07
N LEU A 98 12.35 -12.50 -4.79
CA LEU A 98 11.99 -11.72 -5.98
C LEU A 98 11.55 -12.62 -7.15
N ALA A 99 12.18 -13.77 -7.33
CA ALA A 99 11.77 -14.74 -8.35
C ALA A 99 10.36 -15.29 -8.05
N LEU A 100 10.11 -15.74 -6.82
CA LEU A 100 8.80 -16.24 -6.40
C LEU A 100 7.72 -15.16 -6.45
N CYS A 101 8.06 -13.93 -6.07
CA CYS A 101 7.20 -12.76 -6.26
C CYS A 101 6.75 -12.63 -7.73
N SER A 102 7.67 -12.77 -8.68
CA SER A 102 7.37 -12.69 -10.12
C SER A 102 6.43 -13.80 -10.57
N ASP A 103 6.65 -15.04 -10.13
CA ASP A 103 5.80 -16.19 -10.47
C ASP A 103 4.36 -15.98 -10.00
N ILE A 104 4.18 -15.44 -8.79
CA ILE A 104 2.86 -15.15 -8.24
C ILE A 104 2.19 -14.01 -9.01
N ILE A 105 2.95 -12.96 -9.39
CA ILE A 105 2.42 -11.84 -10.18
C ILE A 105 1.94 -12.32 -11.55
N GLU A 106 2.69 -13.19 -12.24
CA GLU A 106 2.27 -13.74 -13.53
C GLU A 106 0.94 -14.50 -13.44
N ALA A 107 0.77 -15.27 -12.36
CA ALA A 107 -0.49 -15.96 -12.10
C ALA A 107 -1.64 -14.98 -11.74
N CYS A 108 -1.33 -13.90 -11.00
CA CYS A 108 -2.29 -12.84 -10.72
C CYS A 108 -2.69 -12.08 -11.99
N ASP A 109 -1.75 -11.81 -12.90
CA ASP A 109 -2.02 -11.16 -14.18
C ASP A 109 -3.02 -11.99 -14.98
N SER A 110 -2.73 -13.29 -15.13
CA SER A 110 -3.63 -14.24 -15.79
C SER A 110 -5.03 -14.28 -15.16
N ALA A 111 -5.13 -14.28 -13.83
CA ALA A 111 -6.40 -14.31 -13.09
C ALA A 111 -7.15 -12.97 -13.08
N SER A 112 -6.45 -11.86 -13.34
CA SER A 112 -7.03 -10.50 -13.33
C SER A 112 -7.59 -10.05 -14.69
N ARG A 113 -7.38 -10.83 -15.76
CA ARG A 113 -7.83 -10.51 -17.12
C ARG A 113 -9.34 -10.25 -17.17
N GLY A 114 -9.71 -9.11 -17.75
CA GLY A 114 -11.12 -8.69 -17.86
C GLY A 114 -11.69 -8.07 -16.59
N SER A 115 -10.89 -7.88 -15.54
CA SER A 115 -11.32 -7.17 -14.35
C SER A 115 -11.55 -5.68 -14.62
N GLY A 116 -12.65 -5.13 -14.11
CA GLY A 116 -12.93 -3.70 -14.13
C GLY A 116 -12.35 -2.92 -12.95
N ARG A 117 -11.60 -3.57 -12.05
CA ARG A 117 -11.04 -2.93 -10.84
C ARG A 117 -9.68 -2.29 -11.15
N VAL A 118 -9.52 -1.02 -10.80
CA VAL A 118 -8.45 -0.14 -11.34
C VAL A 118 -7.47 0.41 -10.30
N THR A 119 -7.41 -0.17 -9.11
CA THR A 119 -6.57 0.35 -8.01
C THR A 119 -5.47 -0.61 -7.61
N PHE A 120 -4.47 -0.09 -6.88
CA PHE A 120 -3.36 -0.89 -6.38
C PHE A 120 -3.80 -2.01 -5.44
N ILE A 121 -4.74 -1.70 -4.53
CA ILE A 121 -5.10 -2.59 -3.43
C ILE A 121 -6.10 -3.68 -3.90
N CYS A 122 -7.05 -3.32 -4.76
CA CYS A 122 -8.17 -4.20 -5.11
C CYS A 122 -8.26 -4.52 -6.62
N GLY A 123 -7.37 -3.97 -7.45
CA GLY A 123 -7.51 -3.97 -8.91
C GLY A 123 -6.38 -4.59 -9.69
N GLN A 124 -6.61 -4.76 -10.99
CA GLN A 124 -5.61 -5.21 -11.96
C GLN A 124 -4.45 -4.23 -12.07
N ALA A 125 -4.72 -2.95 -11.80
CA ALA A 125 -3.69 -1.91 -11.81
C ALA A 125 -2.56 -2.19 -10.80
N GLY A 126 -2.88 -2.74 -9.62
CA GLY A 126 -1.88 -3.19 -8.65
C GLY A 126 -1.02 -4.35 -9.15
N VAL A 127 -1.61 -5.28 -9.92
CA VAL A 127 -0.86 -6.38 -10.55
C VAL A 127 0.16 -5.83 -11.54
N CYS A 128 -0.29 -4.93 -12.42
CA CYS A 128 0.58 -4.29 -13.40
C CYS A 128 1.67 -3.46 -12.72
N ALA A 129 1.32 -2.69 -11.70
CA ALA A 129 2.26 -1.81 -11.01
C ALA A 129 3.35 -2.59 -10.28
N LEU A 130 2.97 -3.61 -9.50
CA LEU A 130 3.93 -4.46 -8.80
C LEU A 130 4.76 -5.29 -9.78
N GLY A 131 4.15 -5.80 -10.86
CA GLY A 131 4.85 -6.52 -11.92
C GLY A 131 5.92 -5.69 -12.61
N ALA A 132 5.61 -4.44 -12.97
CA ALA A 132 6.58 -3.53 -13.56
C ALA A 132 7.78 -3.28 -12.62
N VAL A 133 7.51 -3.01 -11.33
CA VAL A 133 8.55 -2.76 -10.34
C VAL A 133 9.39 -4.02 -10.07
N ALA A 134 8.78 -5.19 -9.92
CA ALA A 134 9.51 -6.44 -9.72
C ALA A 134 10.40 -6.77 -10.93
N ALA A 135 9.89 -6.60 -12.16
CA ALA A 135 10.65 -6.78 -13.38
C ALA A 135 11.82 -5.78 -13.48
N HIS A 136 11.61 -4.52 -13.13
CA HIS A 136 12.65 -3.50 -13.05
C HIS A 136 13.79 -3.92 -12.10
N HIS A 137 13.46 -4.41 -10.90
CA HIS A 137 14.45 -4.93 -9.94
C HIS A 137 15.19 -6.18 -10.43
N LYS A 138 14.56 -7.00 -11.29
CA LYS A 138 15.21 -8.16 -11.96
C LYS A 138 16.12 -7.74 -13.12
N GLY A 139 16.05 -6.49 -13.57
CA GLY A 139 16.72 -6.03 -14.79
C GLY A 139 16.02 -6.47 -16.07
N ASP A 140 14.78 -6.99 -15.97
CA ASP A 140 13.99 -7.42 -17.13
C ASP A 140 13.19 -6.23 -17.69
N GLN A 141 13.85 -5.45 -18.56
CA GLN A 141 13.26 -4.25 -19.15
C GLN A 141 12.09 -4.57 -20.08
N GLN A 142 12.10 -5.73 -20.75
CA GLN A 142 11.03 -6.12 -21.64
C GLN A 142 9.74 -6.40 -20.86
N LEU A 143 9.83 -7.20 -19.79
CA LEU A 143 8.69 -7.50 -18.93
C LEU A 143 8.20 -6.26 -18.18
N CYS A 144 9.12 -5.39 -17.74
CA CYS A 144 8.78 -4.09 -17.16
C CYS A 144 7.92 -3.25 -18.12
N HIS A 145 8.36 -3.10 -19.38
CA HIS A 145 7.60 -2.37 -20.39
C HIS A 145 6.25 -3.01 -20.71
N GLN A 146 6.15 -4.34 -20.69
CA GLN A 146 4.88 -5.04 -20.89
C GLN A 146 3.86 -4.69 -19.80
N TYR A 147 4.23 -4.79 -18.53
CA TYR A 147 3.34 -4.41 -17.42
C TYR A 147 2.99 -2.91 -17.44
N LEU A 148 3.93 -2.03 -17.79
CA LEU A 148 3.66 -0.60 -17.95
C LEU A 148 2.71 -0.32 -19.12
N ALA A 149 2.77 -1.09 -20.21
CA ALA A 149 1.83 -0.96 -21.31
C ALA A 149 0.41 -1.36 -20.88
N GLN A 150 0.26 -2.52 -20.23
CA GLN A 150 -1.02 -2.96 -19.65
C GLN A 150 -1.59 -1.93 -18.67
N PHE A 151 -0.75 -1.39 -17.80
CA PHE A 151 -1.13 -0.30 -16.89
C PHE A 151 -1.71 0.91 -17.63
N LYS A 152 -1.04 1.33 -18.70
CA LYS A 152 -1.42 2.52 -19.46
C LYS A 152 -2.76 2.34 -20.18
N GLU A 153 -3.13 1.11 -20.52
CA GLU A 153 -4.42 0.77 -21.14
C GLU A 153 -5.61 0.85 -20.17
N ILE A 154 -5.37 0.88 -18.86
CA ILE A 154 -6.44 1.00 -17.85
C ILE A 154 -7.15 2.34 -18.01
N LYS A 155 -8.46 2.27 -18.29
CA LYS A 155 -9.35 3.42 -18.42
C LYS A 155 -10.13 3.62 -17.13
N LEU A 156 -10.13 4.84 -16.61
CA LEU A 156 -10.95 5.20 -15.47
C LEU A 156 -12.36 5.56 -15.95
N SER A 157 -13.37 4.87 -15.43
CA SER A 157 -14.77 5.21 -15.70
C SER A 157 -15.11 6.59 -15.12
N GLN A 158 -16.08 7.27 -15.73
CA GLN A 158 -16.63 8.51 -15.19
C GLN A 158 -17.34 8.27 -13.84
N ASP A 159 -17.92 7.08 -13.65
CA ASP A 159 -18.67 6.70 -12.45
C ASP A 159 -17.78 6.12 -11.34
N LEU A 160 -16.46 6.11 -11.53
CA LEU A 160 -15.53 5.60 -10.53
C LEU A 160 -15.66 6.44 -9.23
N PRO A 161 -15.64 5.83 -8.03
CA PRO A 161 -15.54 6.59 -6.79
C PRO A 161 -14.19 7.30 -6.69
N ASP A 162 -14.02 8.13 -5.66
CA ASP A 162 -12.78 8.89 -5.45
C ASP A 162 -11.86 8.28 -4.39
N GLU A 163 -12.32 7.30 -3.62
CA GLU A 163 -11.59 6.73 -2.48
C GLU A 163 -10.42 5.78 -2.84
N LEU A 164 -9.71 5.27 -1.85
CA LEU A 164 -8.41 4.63 -2.03
C LEU A 164 -8.51 3.18 -2.55
N LEU A 165 -9.52 2.42 -2.14
CA LEU A 165 -9.56 0.98 -2.43
C LEU A 165 -10.12 0.68 -3.83
N TYR A 166 -11.02 1.51 -4.36
CA TYR A 166 -11.71 1.29 -5.64
C TYR A 166 -11.76 2.53 -6.53
N GLY A 167 -11.28 3.68 -6.04
CA GLY A 167 -11.47 4.97 -6.67
C GLY A 167 -10.22 5.61 -7.28
N ARG A 168 -10.41 6.86 -7.71
CA ARG A 168 -9.39 7.70 -8.34
C ARG A 168 -8.16 7.93 -7.46
N ALA A 169 -8.32 8.06 -6.14
CA ALA A 169 -7.18 8.19 -5.22
C ALA A 169 -6.32 6.92 -5.23
N GLY A 170 -6.92 5.73 -5.33
CA GLY A 170 -6.18 4.47 -5.47
C GLY A 170 -5.30 4.42 -6.72
N PHE A 171 -5.83 4.91 -7.86
CA PHE A 171 -5.08 5.02 -9.10
C PHE A 171 -3.93 6.06 -9.04
N LEU A 172 -4.14 7.18 -8.36
CA LEU A 172 -3.10 8.18 -8.17
C LEU A 172 -1.96 7.66 -7.27
N TRP A 173 -2.31 7.00 -6.16
CA TRP A 173 -1.32 6.40 -5.26
C TRP A 173 -0.40 5.43 -6.00
N GLU A 174 -0.99 4.61 -6.85
CA GLU A 174 -0.30 3.67 -7.72
C GLU A 174 0.59 4.33 -8.77
N SER A 175 0.13 5.43 -9.36
CA SER A 175 0.92 6.21 -10.31
C SER A 175 2.17 6.79 -9.64
N SER A 176 2.03 7.31 -8.40
CA SER A 176 3.17 7.71 -7.56
C SER A 176 4.08 6.53 -7.22
N PHE A 177 3.52 5.37 -6.90
CA PHE A 177 4.28 4.15 -6.63
C PHE A 177 5.17 3.76 -7.82
N LEU A 178 4.65 3.77 -9.05
CA LEU A 178 5.43 3.52 -10.26
C LEU A 178 6.53 4.55 -10.47
N ASN A 179 6.19 5.84 -10.39
CA ASN A 179 7.15 6.93 -10.56
C ASN A 179 8.28 6.89 -9.53
N LYS A 180 7.99 6.50 -8.29
CA LYS A 180 8.98 6.39 -7.22
C LYS A 180 9.94 5.22 -7.41
N ASN A 181 9.44 4.07 -7.86
CA ASN A 181 10.23 2.83 -7.89
C ASN A 181 10.95 2.58 -9.21
N ILE A 182 10.45 3.10 -10.33
CA ILE A 182 11.07 2.90 -11.66
C ILE A 182 11.82 4.15 -12.11
N GLY A 183 11.21 5.31 -11.92
CA GLY A 183 11.78 6.59 -12.32
C GLY A 183 10.72 7.65 -12.50
N LYS A 184 11.11 8.91 -12.27
CA LYS A 184 10.25 10.07 -12.45
C LYS A 184 9.64 10.05 -13.86
N ASP A 185 8.37 10.43 -13.96
CA ASP A 185 7.60 10.52 -15.20
C ASP A 185 7.35 9.17 -15.94
N THR A 186 7.51 8.03 -15.26
CA THR A 186 7.06 6.71 -15.76
C THR A 186 5.57 6.74 -16.14
N ILE A 187 4.76 7.34 -15.27
CA ILE A 187 3.40 7.82 -15.52
C ILE A 187 3.45 9.34 -15.65
N SER A 188 2.91 9.86 -16.75
CA SER A 188 3.02 11.28 -17.06
C SER A 188 2.29 12.15 -16.03
N SER A 189 2.91 13.26 -15.66
CA SER A 189 2.32 14.28 -14.80
C SER A 189 0.99 14.80 -15.35
N THR A 190 0.86 14.94 -16.68
CA THR A 190 -0.40 15.31 -17.34
C THR A 190 -1.53 14.32 -17.05
N ARG A 191 -1.26 13.00 -17.11
CA ARG A 191 -2.27 11.98 -16.81
C ARG A 191 -2.68 12.04 -15.34
N MET A 192 -1.71 12.15 -14.43
CA MET A 192 -2.00 12.27 -13.00
C MET A 192 -2.79 13.55 -12.70
N ARG A 193 -2.39 14.70 -13.27
CA ARG A 193 -3.08 15.99 -13.11
C ARG A 193 -4.54 15.95 -13.52
N ALA A 194 -4.86 15.28 -14.64
CA ALA A 194 -6.24 15.11 -15.08
C ALA A 194 -7.10 14.35 -14.05
N VAL A 195 -6.53 13.35 -13.38
CA VAL A 195 -7.23 12.60 -12.32
C VAL A 195 -7.40 13.46 -11.07
N VAL A 196 -6.38 14.25 -10.69
CA VAL A 196 -6.49 15.21 -9.57
C VAL A 196 -7.58 16.23 -9.83
N ASP A 197 -7.66 16.79 -11.05
CA ASP A 197 -8.70 17.76 -11.42
C ASP A 197 -10.11 17.16 -11.24
N GLU A 198 -10.32 15.90 -11.64
CA GLU A 198 -11.61 15.23 -11.43
C GLU A 198 -11.91 14.95 -9.96
N ILE A 199 -10.92 14.56 -9.14
CA ILE A 199 -11.12 14.40 -7.69
C ILE A 199 -11.50 15.75 -7.04
N ILE A 200 -10.79 16.82 -7.36
CA ILE A 200 -11.07 18.16 -6.81
C ILE A 200 -12.48 18.63 -7.23
N LYS A 201 -12.81 18.47 -8.51
CA LYS A 201 -14.13 18.81 -9.05
C LYS A 201 -15.25 18.00 -8.39
N SER A 202 -15.06 16.70 -8.23
CA SER A 202 -15.99 15.81 -7.54
C SER A 202 -16.19 16.23 -6.08
N GLY A 203 -15.08 16.46 -5.38
CA GLY A 203 -15.05 16.88 -3.98
C GLY A 203 -15.78 18.20 -3.72
N ARG A 204 -15.52 19.21 -4.58
CA ARG A 204 -16.20 20.52 -4.52
C ARG A 204 -17.70 20.41 -4.79
N ARG A 205 -18.10 19.57 -5.73
CA ARG A 205 -19.51 19.40 -6.12
C ARG A 205 -20.35 18.85 -4.97
N LEU A 206 -19.80 17.93 -4.17
CA LEU A 206 -20.51 17.31 -3.06
C LEU A 206 -20.34 18.07 -1.73
N ALA A 207 -19.34 18.94 -1.64
CA ALA A 207 -19.06 19.77 -0.47
C ALA A 207 -20.27 20.63 -0.08
N LYS A 208 -20.53 20.74 1.23
CA LYS A 208 -21.55 21.60 1.81
C LYS A 208 -21.03 22.19 3.13
N GLY A 209 -21.31 23.47 3.36
CA GLY A 209 -20.95 24.13 4.61
C GLY A 209 -19.44 24.28 4.81
N ARG A 210 -18.92 23.81 5.94
CA ARG A 210 -17.53 24.08 6.38
C ARG A 210 -16.47 23.14 5.82
N CYS A 211 -16.85 21.99 5.24
CA CYS A 211 -15.91 21.04 4.67
C CYS A 211 -15.78 21.29 3.15
N PRO A 212 -14.63 21.80 2.66
CA PRO A 212 -14.49 22.29 1.29
C PRO A 212 -14.39 21.17 0.24
N LEU A 213 -14.04 19.94 0.64
CA LEU A 213 -14.11 18.75 -0.21
C LEU A 213 -14.89 17.66 0.52
N MET A 214 -15.86 17.04 -0.16
CA MET A 214 -16.63 15.93 0.38
C MET A 214 -16.75 14.81 -0.63
N PHE A 215 -16.72 13.57 -0.15
CA PHE A 215 -16.78 12.38 -0.99
C PHE A 215 -17.75 11.35 -0.41
N GLU A 216 -18.17 10.42 -1.25
CA GLU A 216 -19.10 9.37 -0.88
C GLU A 216 -18.66 8.04 -1.49
N TRP A 217 -18.83 6.96 -0.72
CA TRP A 217 -18.70 5.60 -1.21
C TRP A 217 -19.87 4.79 -0.64
N HIS A 218 -20.60 4.06 -1.49
CA HIS A 218 -21.84 3.35 -1.14
C HIS A 218 -22.83 4.17 -0.26
N GLY A 219 -23.15 5.40 -0.67
CA GLY A 219 -24.14 6.22 0.06
C GLY A 219 -23.61 6.87 1.35
N LYS A 220 -22.32 6.68 1.68
CA LYS A 220 -21.76 7.10 2.97
C LYS A 220 -20.56 8.02 2.81
N ARG A 221 -20.53 9.06 3.64
CA ARG A 221 -19.44 10.04 3.75
C ARG A 221 -18.40 9.56 4.75
N TYR A 222 -17.53 8.65 4.31
CA TYR A 222 -16.46 8.11 5.15
C TYR A 222 -15.36 9.14 5.40
N TRP A 223 -14.79 9.11 6.61
CA TRP A 223 -13.68 9.99 6.99
C TRP A 223 -12.32 9.28 7.01
N GLY A 224 -12.32 7.95 7.13
CA GLY A 224 -11.11 7.14 7.30
C GLY A 224 -10.25 6.98 6.05
N ALA A 225 -9.14 6.26 6.20
CA ALA A 225 -8.12 6.11 5.16
C ALA A 225 -8.57 5.24 3.96
N ALA A 226 -9.34 4.18 4.22
CA ALA A 226 -9.73 3.26 3.14
C ALA A 226 -10.72 3.91 2.16
N HIS A 227 -11.88 4.33 2.66
CA HIS A 227 -13.01 4.74 1.82
C HIS A 227 -13.34 6.24 1.87
N GLY A 228 -12.51 7.04 2.56
CA GLY A 228 -12.92 8.35 3.04
C GLY A 228 -11.89 9.47 2.87
N LEU A 229 -12.23 10.60 3.49
CA LEU A 229 -11.49 11.86 3.39
C LEU A 229 -9.99 11.68 3.66
N ALA A 230 -9.61 11.00 4.74
CA ALA A 230 -8.19 10.89 5.12
C ALA A 230 -7.34 10.23 4.02
N GLY A 231 -7.85 9.19 3.36
CA GLY A 231 -7.13 8.51 2.28
C GLY A 231 -6.99 9.37 1.03
N ILE A 232 -8.08 10.05 0.66
CA ILE A 232 -8.10 10.95 -0.50
C ILE A 232 -7.15 12.12 -0.27
N MET A 233 -7.23 12.77 0.89
CA MET A 233 -6.33 13.89 1.23
C MET A 233 -4.87 13.43 1.29
N HIS A 234 -4.59 12.26 1.86
CA HIS A 234 -3.23 11.70 1.90
C HIS A 234 -2.62 11.59 0.50
N VAL A 235 -3.38 11.08 -0.48
CA VAL A 235 -2.93 10.98 -1.86
C VAL A 235 -2.79 12.36 -2.51
N LEU A 236 -3.75 13.27 -2.32
CA LEU A 236 -3.69 14.62 -2.89
C LEU A 236 -2.47 15.41 -2.40
N MET A 237 -2.02 15.21 -1.16
CA MET A 237 -0.83 15.87 -0.63
C MET A 237 0.48 15.43 -1.31
N ASP A 238 0.50 14.30 -2.01
CA ASP A 238 1.64 13.84 -2.81
C ASP A 238 1.60 14.38 -4.26
N MET A 239 0.57 15.15 -4.61
CA MET A 239 0.38 15.70 -5.96
C MET A 239 0.79 17.18 -6.04
N GLU A 240 1.13 17.64 -7.25
CA GLU A 240 1.23 19.07 -7.52
C GLU A 240 -0.18 19.69 -7.56
N LEU A 241 -0.51 20.47 -6.52
CA LEU A 241 -1.80 21.13 -6.35
C LEU A 241 -1.71 22.63 -6.66
N LYS A 242 -2.79 23.20 -7.19
CA LYS A 242 -2.94 24.66 -7.33
C LYS A 242 -3.13 25.31 -5.95
N PRO A 243 -2.83 26.61 -5.78
CA PRO A 243 -2.95 27.27 -4.47
C PRO A 243 -4.33 27.13 -3.81
N ASP A 244 -5.41 27.22 -4.59
CA ASP A 244 -6.78 27.03 -4.11
C ASP A 244 -7.09 25.57 -3.75
N GLU A 245 -6.51 24.60 -4.47
CA GLU A 245 -6.61 23.18 -4.17
C GLU A 245 -5.90 22.83 -2.85
N VAL A 246 -4.73 23.43 -2.60
CA VAL A 246 -3.99 23.30 -1.33
C VAL A 246 -4.85 23.78 -0.15
N GLU A 247 -5.48 24.95 -0.26
CA GLU A 247 -6.34 25.46 0.81
C GLU A 247 -7.58 24.59 1.04
N HIS A 248 -8.13 23.97 0.00
CA HIS A 248 -9.22 23.00 0.15
C HIS A 248 -8.78 21.71 0.84
N VAL A 249 -7.59 21.18 0.52
CA VAL A 249 -7.05 20.01 1.23
C VAL A 249 -6.84 20.36 2.71
N LYS A 250 -6.21 21.51 3.01
CA LYS A 250 -6.03 21.98 4.39
C LYS A 250 -7.37 22.16 5.12
N GLY A 251 -8.34 22.81 4.49
CA GLY A 251 -9.66 23.05 5.08
C GLY A 251 -10.49 21.78 5.30
N THR A 252 -10.20 20.70 4.56
CA THR A 252 -10.85 19.39 4.78
C THR A 252 -10.24 18.63 5.95
N LEU A 253 -8.97 18.88 6.28
CA LEU A 253 -8.25 18.22 7.37
C LEU A 253 -8.34 18.94 8.72
N ARG A 254 -8.92 20.16 8.75
CA ARG A 254 -9.14 20.96 9.96
C ARG A 254 -10.53 20.71 10.53
#